data_AF-A0A0J7XPS8-F1
#
_entry.id   AF-A0A0J7XPS8-F1
#
_cell.length_a   1.000
_cell.length_b   1.000
_cell.length_c   1.000
_cell.angle_alpha   90.00
_cell.angle_beta   90.00
_cell.angle_gamma   90.00
#
_symmetry.space_group_name_H-M   'P 1'
#
loop_
_entity.id
_entity.type
_entity.pdbx_description
1 polymer ?
#
loop_
_entity_poly.entity_id
_entity_poly.type
_entity_poly.pdbx_seq_one_letter_code
_entity_poly.pdbx_strand_id
1 'polypeptide(L)'
;MWLNLLMAAGIVVVAAGLSVLTGHYALWIALSVYSVATWAHVLHHRDPAFFRLTFGDKTFIYATFSGAAITCFAGTVMTWSIPYAMRTLSTNAATVGLSLGLVSVVGAGASVFVGGFVADRWKRRDKRAPIWIAMIVLLVPIPLLLAMMHATTLSTYVLFYAVFIFSSPCPGLGLMSHWCRIW
;
A
#
# COMPACT_ATOMS: atom_id res chain seq x y z
N MET A 1 14.54 -7.84 -25.51
CA MET A 1 14.97 -6.43 -25.43
C MET A 1 14.23 -5.55 -26.43
N TRP A 2 14.17 -5.91 -27.72
CA TRP A 2 13.44 -5.15 -28.75
C TRP A 2 11.92 -5.02 -28.49
N LEU A 3 11.28 -6.05 -27.94
CA LEU A 3 9.84 -6.05 -27.63
C LEU A 3 9.45 -5.05 -26.53
N ASN A 4 10.30 -4.87 -25.51
CA ASN A 4 10.08 -3.84 -24.47
C ASN A 4 10.20 -2.43 -25.03
N LEU A 5 11.11 -2.20 -25.99
CA LEU A 5 11.25 -0.91 -26.67
C LEU A 5 10.03 -0.60 -27.54
N LEU A 6 9.47 -1.60 -28.21
CA LEU A 6 8.21 -1.44 -28.96
C LEU A 6 7.01 -1.20 -28.05
N MET A 7 6.90 -1.91 -26.92
CA MET A 7 5.86 -1.65 -25.93
C MET A 7 6.01 -0.26 -25.32
N ALA A 8 7.23 0.19 -25.03
CA ALA A 8 7.51 1.54 -24.56
C ALA A 8 7.07 2.58 -25.60
N ALA A 9 7.48 2.42 -26.86
CA ALA A 9 7.13 3.33 -27.94
C ALA A 9 5.62 3.37 -28.17
N GLY A 10 4.95 2.21 -28.18
CA GLY A 10 3.49 2.12 -28.32
C GLY A 10 2.75 2.81 -27.17
N ILE A 11 3.17 2.58 -25.93
CA ILE A 11 2.57 3.22 -24.75
C ILE A 11 2.84 4.73 -24.74
N VAL A 12 4.03 5.18 -25.13
CA VAL A 12 4.36 6.61 -25.24
C VAL A 12 3.53 7.29 -26.31
N VAL A 13 3.32 6.67 -27.48
CA VAL A 13 2.48 7.23 -28.56
C VAL A 13 1.03 7.31 -28.14
N VAL A 14 0.49 6.25 -27.53
CA VAL A 14 -0.89 6.24 -27.01
C VAL A 14 -1.05 7.25 -25.87
N ALA A 15 -0.09 7.35 -24.96
CA ALA A 15 -0.11 8.28 -23.84
C ALA A 15 0.06 9.74 -24.28
N ALA A 16 0.89 10.01 -25.30
CA ALA A 16 1.05 11.34 -25.87
C ALA A 16 -0.21 11.77 -26.65
N GLY A 17 -0.83 10.84 -27.39
CA GLY A 17 -2.11 11.09 -28.05
C GLY A 17 -3.24 11.38 -27.05
N LEU A 18 -3.32 10.59 -25.98
CA LEU A 18 -4.29 10.80 -24.90
C LEU A 18 -3.99 12.04 -24.05
N SER A 19 -2.72 12.39 -23.78
CA SER A 19 -2.39 13.55 -22.93
C SER A 19 -2.77 14.88 -23.58
N VAL A 20 -2.68 14.98 -24.90
CA VAL A 20 -3.15 16.15 -25.68
C VAL A 20 -4.67 16.32 -25.60
N LEU A 21 -5.42 15.22 -25.37
CA LEU A 21 -6.88 15.21 -25.32
C LEU A 21 -7.47 15.21 -23.89
N THR A 22 -6.78 14.67 -22.88
CA THR A 22 -7.31 14.43 -21.51
C THR A 22 -6.50 15.03 -20.37
N GLY A 23 -5.34 15.64 -20.64
CA GLY A 23 -4.48 16.25 -19.61
C GLY A 23 -3.53 15.29 -18.88
N HIS A 24 -2.81 15.81 -17.86
CA HIS A 24 -1.62 15.20 -17.22
C HIS A 24 -1.80 13.78 -16.65
N TYR A 25 -3.03 13.39 -16.27
CA TYR A 25 -3.30 12.10 -15.61
C TYR A 25 -3.06 10.88 -16.50
N ALA A 26 -3.27 11.01 -17.82
CA ALA A 26 -3.06 9.91 -18.78
C ALA A 26 -1.59 9.45 -18.82
N LEU A 27 -0.64 10.38 -18.63
CA LEU A 27 0.80 10.09 -18.64
C LEU A 27 1.20 9.19 -17.46
N TRP A 28 0.69 9.49 -16.26
CA TRP A 28 1.01 8.73 -15.05
C TRP A 28 0.50 7.30 -15.12
N ILE A 29 -0.73 7.10 -15.61
CA ILE A 29 -1.31 5.77 -15.80
C ILE A 29 -0.49 4.98 -16.81
N ALA A 30 -0.14 5.59 -17.94
CA ALA A 30 0.68 4.95 -18.96
C ALA A 30 2.05 4.51 -18.42
N LEU A 31 2.70 5.35 -17.62
CA LEU A 31 4.01 5.04 -17.03
C LEU A 31 3.92 3.90 -16.01
N SER A 32 2.86 3.87 -15.18
CA SER A 32 2.61 2.77 -14.25
C SER A 32 2.35 1.45 -14.97
N VAL A 33 1.52 1.45 -16.02
CA VAL A 33 1.22 0.26 -16.83
C VAL A 33 2.48 -0.25 -17.53
N TYR A 34 3.27 0.64 -18.12
CA TYR A 34 4.53 0.27 -18.77
C TYR A 34 5.52 -0.35 -17.78
N SER A 35 5.63 0.21 -16.57
CA SER A 35 6.55 -0.28 -15.54
C SER A 35 6.21 -1.73 -15.13
N VAL A 36 4.91 -2.02 -14.94
CA VAL A 36 4.44 -3.37 -14.59
C VAL A 36 4.61 -4.35 -15.76
N ALA A 37 4.26 -3.93 -16.98
CA ALA A 37 4.39 -4.76 -18.18
C ALA A 37 5.85 -5.12 -18.48
N THR A 38 6.76 -4.15 -18.34
CA THR A 38 8.20 -4.34 -18.52
C THR A 38 8.74 -5.31 -17.49
N TRP A 39 8.34 -5.16 -16.23
CA TRP A 39 8.72 -6.07 -15.15
C TRP A 39 8.22 -7.49 -15.44
N ALA A 40 6.94 -7.66 -15.77
CA ALA A 40 6.35 -8.95 -16.10
C ALA A 40 7.05 -9.64 -17.29
N HIS A 41 7.40 -8.87 -18.33
CA HIS A 41 8.12 -9.38 -19.50
C HIS A 41 9.55 -9.83 -19.15
N VAL A 42 10.27 -9.05 -18.34
CA VAL A 42 11.62 -9.43 -17.85
C VAL A 42 11.54 -10.70 -17.00
N LEU A 43 10.52 -10.81 -16.15
CA LEU A 43 10.29 -11.95 -15.28
C LEU A 43 10.00 -13.23 -16.09
N HIS A 44 9.16 -13.13 -17.12
CA HIS A 44 8.88 -14.26 -18.02
C HIS A 44 10.15 -14.78 -18.72
N HIS A 45 11.05 -13.88 -19.12
CA HIS A 45 12.28 -14.26 -19.82
C HIS A 45 13.39 -14.78 -18.90
N ARG A 46 13.51 -14.24 -17.68
CA ARG A 46 14.56 -14.65 -16.75
C ARG A 46 14.18 -15.87 -15.93
N ASP A 47 12.94 -15.92 -15.43
CA ASP A 47 12.48 -16.97 -14.53
C ASP A 47 11.01 -17.34 -14.82
N PRO A 48 10.74 -18.17 -15.85
CA PRO A 48 9.38 -18.54 -16.24
C PRO A 48 8.63 -19.32 -15.14
N ALA A 49 9.36 -20.05 -14.28
CA ALA A 49 8.77 -20.72 -13.12
C ALA A 49 8.18 -19.70 -12.13
N PHE A 50 8.90 -18.63 -11.83
CA PHE A 50 8.44 -17.56 -10.94
C PHE A 50 7.31 -16.73 -11.55
N PHE A 51 7.37 -16.50 -12.87
CA PHE A 51 6.27 -15.87 -13.62
C PHE A 51 4.96 -16.66 -13.49
N ARG A 52 5.02 -18.00 -13.61
CA ARG A 52 3.83 -18.86 -13.49
C ARG A 52 3.25 -18.87 -12.06
N LEU A 53 4.09 -18.72 -11.04
CA LEU A 53 3.63 -18.57 -9.65
C LEU A 53 2.94 -17.22 -9.42
N THR A 54 3.47 -16.15 -10.00
CA THR A 54 2.98 -14.79 -9.76
C THR A 54 1.71 -14.49 -10.56
N PHE A 55 1.72 -14.81 -11.87
CA PHE A 55 0.61 -14.49 -12.78
C PHE A 55 -0.29 -15.68 -13.10
N GLY A 56 0.11 -16.91 -12.78
CA GLY A 56 -0.68 -18.12 -13.04
C GLY A 56 -1.57 -18.54 -11.88
N ASP A 57 -1.21 -18.21 -10.64
CA ASP A 57 -2.03 -18.53 -9.47
C ASP A 57 -3.00 -17.39 -9.13
N LYS A 58 -4.30 -17.68 -9.24
CA LYS A 58 -5.39 -16.74 -8.90
C LYS A 58 -5.30 -16.29 -7.45
N THR A 59 -4.85 -17.16 -6.54
CA THR A 59 -4.75 -16.86 -5.11
C THR A 59 -3.72 -15.76 -4.85
N PHE A 60 -2.58 -15.83 -5.53
CA PHE A 60 -1.53 -14.83 -5.43
C PHE A 60 -2.01 -13.48 -5.97
N ILE A 61 -2.67 -13.46 -7.13
CA ILE A 61 -3.20 -12.23 -7.73
C ILE A 61 -4.20 -11.54 -6.79
N TYR A 62 -5.15 -12.28 -6.20
CA TYR A 62 -6.10 -11.70 -5.25
C TYR A 62 -5.43 -11.18 -3.98
N ALA A 63 -4.41 -11.89 -3.47
CA ALA A 63 -3.64 -11.43 -2.32
C ALA A 63 -2.88 -10.13 -2.63
N THR A 64 -2.24 -10.04 -3.79
CA THR A 64 -1.55 -8.82 -4.24
C THR A 64 -2.52 -7.67 -4.44
N PHE A 65 -3.68 -7.91 -5.07
CA PHE A 65 -4.69 -6.87 -5.28
C PHE A 65 -5.24 -6.33 -3.95
N SER A 66 -5.54 -7.23 -3.00
CA SER A 66 -5.95 -6.85 -1.64
C SER A 66 -4.88 -6.01 -0.93
N GLY A 67 -3.62 -6.44 -0.99
CA GLY A 67 -2.49 -5.68 -0.44
C GLY A 67 -2.39 -4.27 -1.05
N ALA A 68 -2.49 -4.17 -2.38
CA ALA A 68 -2.45 -2.90 -3.09
C ALA A 68 -3.63 -1.98 -2.71
N ALA A 69 -4.84 -2.52 -2.58
CA ALA A 69 -6.02 -1.78 -2.15
C ALA A 69 -5.86 -1.23 -0.72
N ILE A 70 -5.36 -2.04 0.21
CA ILE A 70 -5.08 -1.62 1.60
C ILE A 70 -4.02 -0.52 1.63
N THR A 71 -2.92 -0.67 0.88
CA THR A 71 -1.86 0.36 0.80
C THR A 71 -2.38 1.66 0.18
N CYS A 72 -3.22 1.59 -0.86
CA CYS A 72 -3.84 2.75 -1.47
C CYS A 72 -4.73 3.52 -0.47
N PHE A 73 -5.54 2.78 0.30
CA PHE A 73 -6.37 3.36 1.35
C PHE A 73 -5.54 4.07 2.43
N ALA A 74 -4.54 3.39 2.99
CA ALA A 74 -3.66 3.95 3.99
C ALA A 74 -2.88 5.19 3.49
N GLY A 75 -2.39 5.14 2.25
CA GLY A 75 -1.69 6.26 1.61
C GLY A 75 -2.60 7.48 1.37
N THR A 76 -3.88 7.24 1.05
CA THR A 76 -4.89 8.31 0.93
C THR A 76 -5.08 9.01 2.27
N VAL A 77 -5.26 8.25 3.35
CA VAL A 77 -5.39 8.84 4.70
C VAL A 77 -4.16 9.64 5.08
N MET A 78 -2.94 9.11 4.87
CA MET A 78 -1.70 9.84 5.17
C MET A 78 -1.59 11.15 4.41
N THR A 79 -2.01 11.17 3.14
CA THR A 79 -1.92 12.37 2.30
C THR A 79 -2.92 13.45 2.74
N TRP A 80 -4.13 13.04 3.14
CA TRP A 80 -5.22 13.97 3.50
C TRP A 80 -5.26 14.33 4.99
N SER A 81 -4.58 13.59 5.87
CA SER A 81 -4.59 13.84 7.32
C SER A 81 -4.02 15.21 7.69
N ILE A 82 -2.97 15.66 7.02
CA ILE A 82 -2.33 16.95 7.25
C ILE A 82 -3.26 18.12 6.85
N PRO A 83 -3.75 18.21 5.60
CA PRO A 83 -4.62 19.31 5.19
C PRO A 83 -5.97 19.29 5.92
N TYR A 84 -6.50 18.11 6.30
CA TYR A 84 -7.68 18.04 7.15
C TYR A 84 -7.42 18.72 8.50
N ALA A 85 -6.32 18.36 9.18
CA ALA A 85 -5.99 18.92 10.48
C ALA A 85 -5.76 20.43 10.45
N MET A 86 -5.14 20.94 9.38
CA MET A 86 -4.97 22.38 9.20
C MET A 86 -6.31 23.13 9.06
N ARG A 87 -7.29 22.52 8.38
CA ARG A 87 -8.60 23.15 8.15
C ARG A 87 -9.52 23.09 9.36
N THR A 88 -9.53 21.97 10.09
CA THR A 88 -10.49 21.76 11.19
C THR A 88 -9.98 22.26 12.53
N LEU A 89 -8.68 22.14 12.81
CA LEU A 89 -8.10 22.53 14.10
C LEU A 89 -7.51 23.96 14.08
N SER A 90 -7.42 24.61 12.92
CA SER A 90 -6.93 25.99 12.75
C SER A 90 -5.55 26.28 13.41
N THR A 91 -4.73 25.25 13.54
CA THR A 91 -3.41 25.32 14.21
C THR A 91 -2.30 25.64 13.21
N ASN A 92 -1.16 26.14 13.73
CA ASN A 92 0.05 26.38 12.95
C ASN A 92 0.46 25.14 12.12
N ALA A 93 0.61 25.36 10.81
CA ALA A 93 0.98 24.33 9.84
C ALA A 93 2.27 23.59 10.19
N ALA A 94 3.24 24.29 10.77
CA ALA A 94 4.53 23.70 11.16
C ALA A 94 4.38 22.65 12.27
N THR A 95 3.57 22.92 13.28
CA THR A 95 3.35 22.02 14.41
C THR A 95 2.56 20.77 13.98
N VAL A 96 1.55 20.94 13.13
CA VAL A 96 0.74 19.84 12.58
C VAL A 96 1.58 18.93 11.69
N GLY A 97 2.35 19.51 10.76
CA GLY A 97 3.20 18.75 9.85
C GLY A 97 4.30 17.97 10.58
N LEU A 98 4.96 18.61 11.56
CA LEU A 98 6.04 17.96 12.33
C LEU A 98 5.52 16.82 13.20
N SER A 99 4.40 17.02 13.90
CA SER A 99 3.81 15.98 14.77
C SER A 99 3.29 14.78 13.97
N LEU A 100 2.50 15.02 12.91
CA LEU A 100 1.99 13.94 12.06
C LEU A 100 3.10 13.24 11.27
N GLY A 101 4.10 13.98 10.80
CA GLY A 101 5.26 13.43 10.10
C GLY A 101 6.08 12.50 11.00
N LEU A 102 6.45 12.94 12.21
CA LEU A 102 7.19 12.12 13.18
C LEU A 102 6.43 10.85 13.55
N VAL A 103 5.14 10.98 13.86
CA VAL A 103 4.27 9.84 14.16
C VAL A 103 4.18 8.88 12.98
N SER A 104 4.14 9.40 11.74
CA SER A 104 4.11 8.55 10.55
C SER A 104 5.38 7.72 10.40
N VAL A 105 6.56 8.34 10.56
CA VAL A 105 7.83 7.63 10.42
C VAL A 105 8.02 6.58 11.52
N VAL A 106 7.82 6.98 12.78
CA VAL A 106 8.00 6.08 13.93
C VAL A 106 6.93 5.00 13.95
N GLY A 107 5.68 5.38 13.73
CA GLY A 107 4.53 4.48 13.73
C GLY A 107 4.61 3.45 12.60
N ALA A 108 4.96 3.88 11.37
CA ALA A 108 5.09 2.97 10.23
C ALA A 108 6.28 2.02 10.39
N GLY A 109 7.42 2.53 10.90
CA GLY A 109 8.56 1.68 11.22
C GLY A 109 8.20 0.62 12.26
N ALA A 110 7.65 1.05 13.41
CA ALA A 110 7.27 0.15 14.49
C ALA A 110 6.20 -0.87 14.07
N SER A 111 5.21 -0.47 13.27
CA SER A 111 4.14 -1.37 12.83
C SER A 111 4.64 -2.49 11.93
N VAL A 112 5.64 -2.24 11.08
CA VAL A 112 6.24 -3.29 10.23
C VAL A 112 6.96 -4.34 11.08
N PHE A 113 7.75 -3.93 12.06
CA PHE A 113 8.46 -4.87 12.94
C PHE A 113 7.48 -5.67 13.80
N VAL A 114 6.57 -5.00 14.48
CA VAL A 114 5.60 -5.65 15.38
C VAL A 114 4.62 -6.51 14.60
N GLY A 115 4.09 -6.00 13.48
CA GLY A 115 3.18 -6.74 12.61
C GLY A 115 3.82 -8.00 12.03
N GLY A 116 5.07 -7.91 11.58
CA GLY A 116 5.84 -9.07 11.11
C GLY A 116 6.05 -10.11 12.20
N PHE A 117 6.49 -9.69 13.39
CA PHE A 117 6.71 -10.57 14.53
C PHE A 117 5.42 -11.29 14.97
N VAL A 118 4.32 -10.55 15.11
CA VAL A 118 3.01 -11.10 15.49
C VAL A 118 2.51 -12.07 14.42
N ALA A 119 2.63 -11.72 13.13
CA ALA A 119 2.22 -12.58 12.03
C ALA A 119 3.00 -13.90 12.00
N ASP A 120 4.31 -13.87 12.20
CA ASP A 120 5.14 -15.07 12.22
C ASP A 120 4.91 -15.94 13.46
N ARG A 121 4.63 -15.33 14.61
CA ARG A 121 4.26 -16.06 15.82
C ARG A 121 2.90 -16.77 15.66
N TRP A 122 1.92 -16.08 15.06
CA TRP A 122 0.56 -16.61 14.91
C TRP A 122 0.48 -17.71 13.86
N LYS A 123 1.20 -17.59 12.74
CA LYS A 123 1.30 -18.65 11.72
C LYS A 123 1.84 -19.97 12.25
N ARG A 124 2.69 -19.95 13.29
CA ARG A 124 3.19 -21.19 13.92
C ARG A 124 2.11 -21.96 14.66
N ARG A 125 1.03 -21.30 15.10
CA ARG A 125 -0.11 -21.94 15.77
C ARG A 125 -1.22 -22.29 14.79
N ASP A 126 -1.56 -21.38 13.87
CA ASP A 126 -2.72 -21.54 12.98
C ASP A 126 -2.38 -21.30 11.51
N LYS A 127 -2.69 -22.29 10.66
CA LYS A 127 -2.57 -22.18 9.20
C LYS A 127 -3.54 -21.15 8.59
N ARG A 128 -4.62 -20.81 9.30
CA ARG A 128 -5.63 -19.81 8.89
C ARG A 128 -5.29 -18.37 9.33
N ALA A 129 -4.19 -18.17 10.06
CA ALA A 129 -3.79 -16.86 10.58
C ALA A 129 -3.72 -15.74 9.52
N PRO A 130 -3.25 -15.96 8.27
CA PRO A 130 -3.15 -14.89 7.27
C PRO A 130 -4.50 -14.24 6.92
N ILE A 131 -5.58 -15.02 6.90
CA ILE A 131 -6.93 -14.51 6.58
C ILE A 131 -7.45 -13.65 7.73
N TRP A 132 -7.25 -14.10 8.97
CA TRP A 132 -7.62 -13.33 10.16
C TRP A 132 -6.83 -12.03 10.28
N ILE A 133 -5.53 -12.07 10.01
CA ILE A 133 -4.68 -10.87 10.00
C ILE A 133 -5.19 -9.88 8.95
N ALA A 134 -5.50 -10.34 7.73
CA ALA A 134 -6.04 -9.47 6.68
C ALA A 134 -7.39 -8.83 7.09
N MET A 135 -8.30 -9.59 7.72
CA MET A 135 -9.56 -9.03 8.22
C MET A 135 -9.36 -7.99 9.31
N ILE A 136 -8.46 -8.24 10.28
CA ILE A 136 -8.17 -7.30 11.37
C ILE A 136 -7.58 -6.00 10.82
N VAL A 137 -6.63 -6.11 9.89
CA VAL A 137 -6.01 -4.94 9.24
C VAL A 137 -7.01 -4.14 8.41
N LEU A 138 -8.08 -4.76 7.91
CA LEU A 138 -9.13 -4.04 7.18
C LEU A 138 -10.15 -3.37 8.12
N LEU A 139 -10.55 -4.07 9.19
CA LEU A 139 -11.66 -3.65 10.06
C LEU A 139 -11.22 -2.67 11.15
N VAL A 140 -10.04 -2.86 11.74
CA VAL A 140 -9.55 -2.02 12.85
C VAL A 140 -9.31 -0.57 12.44
N PRO A 141 -8.76 -0.24 11.26
CA PRO A 141 -8.50 1.15 10.92
C PRO A 141 -9.77 1.99 10.72
N ILE A 142 -10.90 1.38 10.39
CA ILE A 142 -12.19 2.07 10.14
C ILE A 142 -12.68 2.86 11.37
N PRO A 143 -12.90 2.27 12.55
CA PRO A 143 -13.31 3.01 13.73
C PRO A 143 -12.26 4.02 14.19
N LEU A 144 -10.97 3.76 13.95
CA LEU A 144 -9.90 4.71 14.27
C LEU A 144 -9.96 5.96 13.40
N LEU A 145 -10.27 5.82 12.12
CA LEU A 145 -10.50 6.96 11.24
C LEU A 145 -11.70 7.80 11.70
N LEU A 146 -12.79 7.15 12.07
CA LEU A 146 -13.97 7.85 12.60
C LEU A 146 -13.65 8.59 13.90
N ALA A 147 -12.91 7.95 14.82
CA ALA A 147 -12.46 8.58 16.06
C ALA A 147 -11.52 9.78 15.80
N MET A 148 -10.62 9.65 14.83
CA MET A 148 -9.74 10.72 14.37
C MET A 148 -10.51 11.90 13.80
N MET A 149 -11.57 11.67 13.00
CA MET A 149 -12.39 12.74 12.44
C MET A 149 -13.22 13.48 13.50
N HIS A 150 -13.60 12.81 14.59
CA HIS A 150 -14.34 13.41 15.72
C HIS A 150 -13.44 14.14 16.74
N ALA A 151 -12.12 14.13 16.57
CA ALA A 151 -11.21 14.78 17.51
C ALA A 151 -11.31 16.32 17.43
N THR A 152 -11.51 16.96 18.58
CA THR A 152 -11.59 18.43 18.71
C THR A 152 -10.26 19.09 19.07
N THR A 153 -9.26 18.31 19.49
CA THR A 153 -7.94 18.79 19.95
C THR A 153 -6.82 18.16 19.12
N LEU A 154 -5.72 18.89 18.92
CA LEU A 154 -4.58 18.40 18.12
C LEU A 154 -3.97 17.12 18.73
N SER A 155 -3.82 17.06 20.06
CA SER A 155 -3.22 15.93 20.75
C SER A 155 -4.03 14.64 20.57
N THR A 156 -5.37 14.72 20.62
CA THR A 156 -6.24 13.56 20.41
C THR A 156 -6.25 13.13 18.95
N TYR A 157 -6.21 14.08 18.01
CA TYR A 157 -6.06 13.78 16.58
C TYR A 157 -4.76 13.03 16.28
N VAL A 158 -3.62 13.52 16.79
CA VAL A 158 -2.30 12.90 16.61
C VAL A 158 -2.25 11.51 17.25
N LEU A 159 -2.89 11.32 18.41
CA LEU A 159 -2.98 10.02 19.07
C LEU A 159 -3.75 9.00 18.22
N PHE A 160 -4.96 9.34 17.75
CA PHE A 160 -5.75 8.43 16.91
C PHE A 160 -5.06 8.14 15.58
N TYR A 161 -4.38 9.14 15.00
CA TYR A 161 -3.55 8.95 13.81
C TYR A 161 -2.36 8.02 14.06
N ALA A 162 -1.71 8.13 15.23
CA ALA A 162 -0.62 7.23 15.61
C ALA A 162 -1.09 5.78 15.70
N VAL A 163 -2.23 5.55 16.35
CA VAL A 163 -2.80 4.21 16.47
C VAL A 163 -3.30 3.70 15.11
N PHE A 164 -3.84 4.56 14.25
CA PHE A 164 -4.23 4.20 12.88
C PHE A 164 -3.03 3.67 12.07
N ILE A 165 -1.91 4.40 12.07
CA ILE A 165 -0.69 3.99 11.38
C ILE A 165 -0.12 2.70 11.98
N PHE A 166 -0.17 2.57 13.30
CA PHE A 166 0.29 1.35 13.96
C PHE A 166 -0.58 0.12 13.62
N SER A 167 -1.90 0.33 13.50
CA SER A 167 -2.89 -0.71 13.20
C SER A 167 -2.94 -1.16 11.75
N SER A 168 -2.22 -0.46 10.86
CA SER A 168 -2.14 -0.77 9.43
C SER A 168 -0.79 -1.42 9.05
N PRO A 169 -0.35 -2.53 9.67
CA PRO A 169 0.86 -3.21 9.24
C PRO A 169 0.61 -3.82 7.85
N CYS A 170 1.53 -3.57 6.93
CA CYS A 170 1.47 -4.14 5.59
C CYS A 170 1.56 -5.68 5.67
N PRO A 171 0.51 -6.44 5.32
CA PRO A 171 0.51 -7.91 5.47
C PRO A 171 1.42 -8.64 4.47
N GLY A 172 1.96 -7.92 3.48
CA GLY A 172 2.60 -8.50 2.28
C GLY A 172 3.74 -9.48 2.58
N LEU A 173 4.56 -9.20 3.59
CA LEU A 173 5.71 -10.05 3.93
C LEU A 173 5.30 -11.39 4.57
N GLY A 174 4.16 -11.42 5.25
CA GLY A 174 3.73 -12.60 5.98
C GLY A 174 3.19 -13.71 5.07
N LEU A 175 2.44 -13.36 4.01
CA LEU A 175 1.94 -14.37 3.08
C LEU A 175 3.08 -15.06 2.34
N MET A 176 4.14 -14.32 1.96
CA MET A 176 5.27 -14.84 1.17
C MET A 176 6.05 -15.97 1.87
N SER A 177 6.18 -15.96 3.20
CA SER A 177 6.91 -17.00 3.93
C SER A 177 6.19 -18.37 3.97
N HIS A 178 4.89 -18.40 3.68
CA HIS A 178 4.15 -19.65 3.53
C HIS A 178 4.35 -20.29 2.14
N TRP A 179 4.61 -19.47 1.12
CA TRP A 179 4.84 -19.90 -0.27
C TRP A 179 6.23 -20.47 -0.50
N CYS A 180 7.24 -19.97 0.21
CA CYS A 180 8.61 -20.50 0.16
C CYS A 180 8.76 -21.89 0.81
N ARG A 181 7.75 -22.37 1.53
CA ARG A 181 7.75 -23.66 2.24
C ARG A 181 6.97 -24.75 1.50
N ILE A 182 6.42 -24.43 0.32
CA ILE A 182 5.77 -25.35 -0.62
C ILE A 182 6.78 -25.84 -1.69
N TRP A 183 8.01 -25.30 -1.63
CA TRP A 183 9.23 -25.79 -2.29
C TRP A 183 10.17 -26.35 -1.23
#